data_AF-A0A6J0CXK5-F1
#
_entry.id   AF-A0A6J0CXK5-F1
#
_cell.length_a   1.000
_cell.length_b   1.000
_cell.length_c   1.000
_cell.angle_alpha   90.00
_cell.angle_beta   90.00
_cell.angle_gamma   90.00
#
_symmetry.space_group_name_H-M   'P 1'
#
loop_
_entity.id
_entity.type
_entity.pdbx_description
1 polymer ?
#
loop_
_entity_poly.entity_id
_entity_poly.type
_entity_poly.pdbx_seq_one_letter_code
_entity_poly.pdbx_strand_id
1 'polypeptide(L)' 'MGVDVSLEDIKRLTPRFTLCPNGYYFAIDPNGYVLLHPNLQPKPIGVGIPTINLRKRRPNVQVTVNEVDSRAFKLAKSG' A
#
# COMPACT_ATOMS: atom_id res chain seq x y z
N MET A 1 13.62 -29.84 3.50
CA MET A 1 14.22 -29.27 4.73
C MET A 1 13.81 -27.80 4.78
N GLY A 2 13.24 -27.34 5.89
CA GLY A 2 12.93 -25.93 6.12
C GLY A 2 13.83 -25.35 7.21
N VAL A 3 14.08 -24.05 7.17
CA VAL A 3 14.81 -23.32 8.20
C VAL A 3 14.03 -22.06 8.55
N ASP A 4 13.92 -21.76 9.83
CA ASP A 4 13.26 -20.55 10.30
C ASP A 4 14.18 -19.34 10.12
N VAL A 5 13.59 -18.22 9.72
CA VAL A 5 14.27 -16.93 9.65
C VAL A 5 13.43 -15.92 10.42
N SER A 6 14.01 -15.30 11.46
CA SER A 6 13.30 -14.30 12.25
C SER A 6 13.18 -12.98 11.50
N LEU A 7 12.04 -12.29 11.67
CA LEU A 7 11.87 -10.92 11.17
C LEU A 7 12.85 -9.93 11.81
N GLU A 8 13.41 -10.24 12.97
CA GLU A 8 14.41 -9.41 13.63
C GLU A 8 15.75 -9.43 12.91
N ASP A 9 16.15 -10.61 12.40
CA ASP A 9 17.39 -10.76 11.65
C ASP A 9 17.32 -10.00 10.32
N ILE A 10 16.16 -10.07 9.65
CA ILE A 10 15.89 -9.30 8.43
C ILE A 10 15.95 -7.80 8.72
N LYS A 11 15.38 -7.33 9.84
CA LYS A 11 15.42 -5.89 10.22
C LYS A 11 16.84 -5.38 10.44
N ARG A 12 17.73 -6.20 10.99
CA ARG A 12 19.15 -5.84 11.20
C ARG A 12 19.89 -5.62 9.88
N LEU A 13 19.51 -6.34 8.82
CA LEU A 13 20.07 -6.18 7.48
C LEU A 13 19.54 -4.94 6.74
N THR A 14 18.46 -4.33 7.22
CA THR A 14 17.83 -3.15 6.61
C THR A 14 18.01 -1.90 7.50
N PRO A 15 19.20 -1.27 7.49
CA PRO A 15 19.46 -0.12 8.34
C PRO A 15 18.55 1.07 7.99
N ARG A 16 17.86 1.61 8.99
CA ARG A 16 16.93 2.76 8.82
C ARG A 16 17.64 4.11 8.72
N PHE A 17 18.88 4.22 9.20
CA PHE A 17 19.58 5.49 9.34
C PHE A 17 20.05 6.11 8.02
N THR A 18 20.04 5.36 6.92
CA THR A 18 20.35 5.87 5.58
C THR A 18 19.13 6.47 4.88
N LEU A 19 17.94 6.29 5.45
CA LEU A 19 16.69 6.80 4.91
C LEU A 19 16.26 8.07 5.67
N CYS A 20 15.58 8.99 4.98
CA CYS A 20 14.90 10.11 5.65
C CYS A 20 13.84 9.58 6.64
N PRO A 21 13.32 10.38 7.59
CA PRO A 21 12.38 9.92 8.62
C PRO A 21 11.11 9.21 8.09
N ASN A 22 10.69 9.51 6.86
CA ASN A 22 9.54 8.88 6.21
C ASN A 22 9.89 7.64 5.37
N GLY A 23 11.17 7.32 5.22
CA GLY A 23 11.65 6.18 4.46
C GLY A 23 11.68 4.91 5.31
N TYR A 24 11.19 3.81 4.73
CA TYR A 24 11.21 2.49 5.35
C TYR A 24 11.32 1.40 4.30
N TYR A 25 11.91 0.26 4.71
CA TYR A 25 11.90 -0.95 3.92
C TYR A 25 10.60 -1.72 4.14
N PHE A 26 10.08 -2.34 3.08
CA PHE A 26 8.96 -3.26 3.14
C PHE A 26 9.28 -4.53 2.35
N ALA A 27 8.72 -5.65 2.77
CA ALA A 27 8.84 -6.93 2.07
C ALA A 27 7.44 -7.49 1.80
N ILE A 28 7.21 -7.95 0.58
CA ILE A 28 5.95 -8.55 0.12
C ILE A 28 6.22 -9.93 -0.49
N ASP A 29 5.28 -10.83 -0.31
CA ASP A 29 5.26 -12.09 -1.06
C ASP A 29 4.60 -11.88 -2.46
N PRO A 30 4.72 -12.86 -3.37
CA PRO A 30 4.06 -12.79 -4.68
C PRO A 30 2.53 -12.70 -4.63
N ASN A 31 1.91 -13.05 -3.48
CA ASN A 31 0.47 -12.98 -3.27
C ASN A 31 0.02 -11.61 -2.73
N GLY A 32 0.95 -10.70 -2.43
CA GLY A 32 0.67 -9.35 -1.92
C GLY A 32 0.55 -9.22 -0.40
N TYR A 33 0.89 -10.27 0.36
CA TYR A 33 1.00 -10.20 1.82
C TYR A 33 2.29 -9.50 2.25
N VAL A 34 2.14 -8.61 3.23
CA VAL A 34 3.25 -7.85 3.81
C VAL A 34 3.93 -8.67 4.90
N LEU A 35 5.21 -8.96 4.71
CA LEU A 35 6.08 -9.68 5.65
C LEU A 35 6.82 -8.72 6.59
N LEU A 36 7.12 -7.51 6.12
CA LEU A 36 7.83 -6.48 6.87
C LEU A 36 7.20 -5.11 6.60
N HIS A 37 6.69 -4.46 7.64
CA HIS A 37 6.24 -3.05 7.60
C HIS A 37 6.22 -2.49 9.03
N PRO A 38 6.51 -1.18 9.24
CA PRO A 38 6.48 -0.57 10.59
C PRO A 38 5.15 -0.77 11.33
N ASN A 39 4.02 -0.72 10.60
CA ASN A 39 2.67 -0.96 11.13
C ASN A 39 2.22 -2.43 11.07
N LEU A 40 3.10 -3.38 10.73
CA LEU A 40 2.72 -4.79 10.73
C LEU A 40 2.62 -5.28 12.17
N GLN A 41 1.40 -5.61 12.59
CA GLN A 41 1.11 -6.19 13.90
C GLN A 41 1.01 -7.71 13.79
N PRO A 42 1.42 -8.47 14.83
CA PRO A 42 1.20 -9.91 14.87
C PRO A 42 -0.30 -10.19 14.75
N LYS A 43 -0.72 -10.86 13.69
CA LYS A 43 -2.11 -11.31 13.59
C LYS A 43 -2.27 -12.52 14.51
N PRO A 44 -3.24 -12.53 15.43
CA PRO A 44 -3.56 -13.76 16.14
C PRO A 44 -4.05 -14.79 15.11
N ILE A 45 -3.30 -15.87 14.91
CA ILE A 45 -3.80 -17.07 14.22
C ILE A 45 -4.64 -17.82 15.24
N GLY A 46 -5.78 -17.23 15.60
CA GLY A 46 -6.81 -17.84 16.41
C GLY A 46 -7.92 -18.30 15.49
N VAL A 47 -8.37 -19.54 15.65
CA VAL A 47 -9.64 -20.02 15.07
C VAL A 47 -10.75 -19.16 15.68
N GLY A 48 -11.05 -18.07 15.01
CA GLY A 48 -12.02 -17.06 15.42
C GLY A 48 -12.26 -16.18 14.21
N ILE A 49 -13.40 -16.39 13.57
CA ILE A 49 -13.83 -15.66 12.37
C ILE A 49 -13.62 -14.15 12.62
N PRO A 50 -12.81 -13.45 11.82
CA PRO A 50 -12.69 -12.00 11.97
C PRO A 50 -14.03 -11.38 11.58
N THR A 51 -14.71 -10.71 12.52
CA THR A 51 -15.81 -9.81 12.20
C THR A 51 -15.24 -8.63 11.43
N ILE A 52 -15.18 -8.77 10.11
CA ILE A 52 -14.81 -7.71 9.17
C ILE A 52 -15.87 -6.62 9.19
N ASN A 53 -15.63 -5.55 9.96
CA ASN A 53 -16.28 -4.27 9.69
C ASN A 53 -15.73 -3.73 8.37
N LEU A 54 -16.41 -4.07 7.26
CA LEU A 54 -16.13 -3.53 5.93
C LEU A 54 -16.28 -2.01 5.97
N ARG A 55 -15.16 -1.32 6.21
CA ARG A 55 -15.10 0.13 6.02
C ARG A 55 -15.33 0.35 4.53
N LYS A 56 -16.50 0.90 4.15
CA LYS A 56 -16.80 1.29 2.76
C LYS A 56 -15.68 2.22 2.29
N ARG A 57 -14.69 1.68 1.57
CA ARG A 57 -13.76 2.50 0.80
C ARG A 57 -14.60 3.12 -0.29
N ARG A 58 -14.87 4.42 -0.19
CA ARG A 58 -15.33 5.18 -1.34
C ARG A 58 -14.18 5.14 -2.35
N PRO A 59 -14.34 4.54 -3.53
CA PRO A 59 -13.31 4.66 -4.55
C PRO A 59 -13.11 6.14 -4.82
N ASN A 60 -11.86 6.59 -4.76
CA ASN A 60 -11.51 7.95 -5.13
C ASN A 60 -11.80 8.02 -6.64
N VAL A 61 -12.87 8.74 -7.02
CA VAL A 61 -13.21 8.97 -8.43
C VAL A 61 -12.04 9.74 -9.00
N GLN A 62 -11.17 9.06 -9.75
CA GLN A 62 -10.21 9.73 -10.60
C GLN A 62 -11.03 10.43 -11.69
N VAL A 63 -11.22 11.74 -11.54
CA VAL A 63 -11.73 12.57 -12.63
C VAL A 63 -10.74 12.38 -13.77
N THR A 64 -11.18 11.72 -14.84
CA THR A 64 -10.39 11.68 -16.07
C THR A 64 -10.32 13.12 -16.57
N VAL A 65 -9.09 13.61 -16.74
CA VAL A 65 -8.78 14.97 -17.23
C VAL A 65 -9.29 15.25 -18.66
N ASN A 66 -10.08 14.35 -19.24
CA ASN A 66 -10.48 14.39 -20.65
C ASN A 66 -11.79 15.18 -20.90
N GLU A 67 -12.52 15.59 -19.86
CA GLU A 67 -13.76 16.37 -20.06
C GLU A 67 -13.52 17.89 -20.10
N VAL A 68 -12.44 18.38 -19.48
CA VAL A 68 -12.10 19.82 -19.42
C VAL A 68 -11.65 20.34 -20.79
N ASP A 69 -10.98 19.52 -21.60
CA ASP A 69 -10.45 19.92 -22.91
C ASP A 69 -11.52 20.04 -24.01
N SER A 70 -12.63 19.30 -23.90
CA SER A 70 -13.68 19.33 -24.93
C SER A 70 -14.46 20.65 -24.98
N ARG A 71 -14.62 21.34 -23.83
CA ARG A 71 -15.26 22.66 -23.75
C ARG A 71 -14.33 23.79 -24.17
N ALA A 72 -13.03 23.69 -23.86
CA ALA A 72 -12.03 24.64 -24.30
C ALA A 72 -11.85 24.62 -25.83
N PHE A 73 -11.84 23.42 -26.44
CA PHE A 73 -11.67 23.28 -27.88
C PHE A 73 -12.88 23.78 -28.68
N LYS A 74 -14.10 23.70 -28.12
CA LYS A 74 -15.32 24.20 -28.78
C LYS A 74 -15.41 25.73 -28.79
N LEU A 75 -14.79 26.40 -27.82
CA LEU A 75 -14.72 27.87 -27.73
C LEU A 75 -13.65 28.46 -28.66
N ALA A 76 -12.57 27.72 -28.92
CA ALA A 76 -11.49 28.15 -29.82
C ALA A 76 -11.82 28.07 -31.32
N LYS A 77 -12.90 27.36 -31.70
CA LYS A 77 -13.33 27.19 -33.10
C LYS A 77 -14.55 28.02 -33.50
N SER A 78 -15.06 28.87 -32.61
CA SER A 78 -16.21 29.75 -32.88
C SER A 78 -15.84 31.23 -33.06
N GLY A 79 -14.57 31.51 -33.37
CA GLY A 79 -14.08 32.82 -33.76
C GLY A 79 -13.92 32.93 -35.27
#